data_AF-A0A6P0Z110-F1
#
_entry.id   AF-A0A6P0Z110-F1
#
_cell.length_a   1.000
_cell.length_b   1.000
_cell.length_c   1.000
_cell.angle_alpha   90.00
_cell.angle_beta   90.00
_cell.angle_gamma   90.00
#
_symmetry.space_group_name_H-M   'P 1'
#
loop_
_entity.id
_entity.type
_entity.pdbx_description
1 polymer ?
#
loop_
_entity_poly.entity_id
_entity_poly.type
_entity_poly.pdbx_seq_one_letter_code
_entity_poly.pdbx_strand_id
1 'polypeptide(L)'
;MTSQRLLAFQERLTALFRRWQIAITKDNEPTQDNEPIQEEKLVEKLVKPIEPYQTSLSANNAYWMARISALAYFANDDKSPNDALILQTLKADDPNFLSVHGVSENSAQAILVEHKDYLCFAFRGTDELGDWLDNLNLFPEKALFGEFHRGFW
;
A
#
# COMPACT_ATOMS: atom_id res chain seq x y z
N MET A 1 -23.31 2.83 22.51
CA MET A 1 -23.53 3.69 21.30
C MET A 1 -22.92 3.08 20.02
N THR A 2 -22.99 1.76 19.83
CA THR A 2 -22.40 1.04 18.68
C THR A 2 -23.44 0.41 17.75
N SER A 3 -24.68 0.27 18.21
CA SER A 3 -25.76 -0.42 17.48
C SER A 3 -26.37 0.43 16.35
N GLN A 4 -26.51 1.75 16.51
CA GLN A 4 -27.14 2.61 15.49
C GLN A 4 -26.31 2.78 14.21
N ARG A 5 -24.98 2.76 14.30
CA ARG A 5 -24.10 2.86 13.12
C ARG A 5 -24.09 1.58 12.28
N LEU A 6 -24.18 0.44 12.94
CA LEU A 6 -24.29 -0.87 12.28
C LEU A 6 -25.65 -1.04 11.59
N LEU A 7 -26.73 -0.60 12.23
CA LEU A 7 -28.07 -0.54 11.62
C LEU A 7 -28.09 0.39 10.39
N ALA A 8 -27.56 1.60 10.51
CA ALA A 8 -27.49 2.54 9.38
C ALA A 8 -26.64 2.01 8.21
N PHE A 9 -25.62 1.20 8.49
CA PHE A 9 -24.80 0.56 7.47
C PHE A 9 -25.55 -0.59 6.78
N GLN A 10 -26.25 -1.44 7.54
CA GLN A 10 -27.08 -2.53 6.98
C GLN A 10 -28.26 -2.00 6.15
N GLU A 11 -28.90 -0.91 6.58
CA GLU A 11 -29.96 -0.26 5.82
C GLU A 11 -29.45 0.30 4.49
N ARG A 12 -28.26 0.92 4.49
CA ARG A 12 -27.61 1.41 3.27
C ARG A 12 -27.24 0.28 2.30
N LEU A 13 -26.70 -0.83 2.80
CA LEU A 13 -26.39 -1.99 1.96
C LEU A 13 -27.65 -2.61 1.37
N THR A 14 -28.72 -2.69 2.15
CA THR A 14 -30.01 -3.25 1.69
C THR A 14 -30.66 -2.35 0.64
N ALA A 15 -30.57 -1.02 0.81
CA ALA A 15 -31.04 -0.05 -0.18
C ALA A 15 -30.24 -0.11 -1.48
N LEU A 16 -28.92 -0.28 -1.41
CA LEU A 16 -28.05 -0.48 -2.56
C LEU A 16 -28.38 -1.78 -3.30
N PHE A 17 -28.58 -2.88 -2.56
CA PHE A 17 -28.91 -4.17 -3.15
C PHE A 17 -30.29 -4.17 -3.83
N ARG A 18 -31.29 -3.52 -3.22
CA ARG A 18 -32.61 -3.33 -3.85
C ARG A 18 -32.53 -2.46 -5.10
N ARG A 19 -31.75 -1.38 -5.08
CA ARG A 19 -31.54 -0.55 -6.27
C ARG A 19 -30.83 -1.31 -7.38
N TRP A 20 -29.84 -2.12 -7.04
CA TRP A 20 -29.17 -3.01 -7.98
C TRP A 20 -30.17 -4.00 -8.58
N GLN A 21 -30.95 -4.71 -7.77
CA GLN A 21 -32.00 -5.63 -8.26
C GLN A 21 -33.03 -4.96 -9.18
N ILE A 22 -33.44 -3.72 -8.87
CA ILE A 22 -34.36 -2.95 -9.72
C ILE A 22 -33.70 -2.56 -11.05
N ALA A 23 -32.40 -2.27 -11.06
CA ALA A 23 -31.67 -1.91 -12.27
C ALA A 23 -31.58 -3.10 -13.24
N ILE A 24 -31.20 -4.28 -12.75
CA ILE A 24 -31.12 -5.50 -13.58
C ILE A 24 -32.48 -6.05 -14.01
N THR A 25 -33.58 -5.72 -13.32
CA THR A 25 -34.92 -6.10 -13.78
C THR A 25 -35.55 -5.08 -14.74
N LYS A 26 -34.99 -3.87 -14.85
CA LYS A 26 -35.46 -2.82 -15.76
C LYS A 26 -34.88 -2.91 -17.18
N ASP A 27 -33.95 -3.83 -17.44
CA ASP A 27 -33.34 -4.03 -18.77
C ASP A 27 -34.30 -4.58 -19.85
N ASN A 28 -35.62 -4.65 -19.59
CA ASN A 28 -36.64 -5.10 -20.53
C ASN A 28 -37.66 -4.04 -20.98
N GLU A 29 -37.48 -2.75 -20.63
CA GLU A 29 -38.30 -1.68 -21.23
C GLU A 29 -37.44 -0.49 -21.70
N PRO A 30 -37.51 -0.09 -22.98
CA PRO A 30 -36.77 1.06 -23.46
C PRO A 30 -37.54 2.33 -23.07
N THR A 31 -36.95 3.14 -22.21
CA THR A 31 -37.38 4.55 -22.05
C THR A 31 -36.19 5.47 -22.29
N GLN A 32 -36.40 6.37 -23.25
CA GLN A 32 -35.55 7.49 -23.60
C GLN A 32 -35.44 8.45 -22.41
N ASP A 33 -34.35 9.23 -22.42
CA ASP A 33 -34.03 10.33 -21.51
C ASP A 33 -33.37 9.93 -20.19
N ASN A 34 -32.07 9.63 -20.26
CA ASN A 34 -31.13 10.00 -19.20
C ASN A 34 -29.83 10.45 -19.87
N GLU A 35 -29.52 11.75 -19.78
CA GLU A 35 -28.17 12.23 -20.07
C GLU A 35 -27.17 11.39 -19.24
N PRO A 36 -26.05 10.91 -19.84
CA PRO A 36 -25.07 10.14 -19.11
C PRO A 36 -24.43 11.05 -18.06
N ILE A 37 -24.85 10.87 -16.80
CA ILE A 37 -24.17 11.43 -15.64
C ILE A 37 -22.72 10.94 -15.71
N GLN A 38 -21.79 11.87 -15.51
CA GLN A 38 -20.34 11.70 -15.56
C GLN A 38 -19.77 10.76 -14.46
N GLU A 39 -20.36 9.60 -14.22
CA GLU A 39 -19.90 8.60 -13.25
C GLU A 39 -18.73 7.76 -13.78
N GLU A 40 -18.61 7.60 -15.10
CA GLU A 40 -17.47 6.87 -15.71
C GLU A 40 -16.11 7.56 -15.49
N LYS A 41 -16.09 8.84 -15.08
CA LYS A 41 -14.86 9.55 -14.71
C LYS A 41 -14.37 9.30 -13.28
N LEU A 42 -15.13 8.59 -12.44
CA LEU A 42 -14.78 8.42 -11.01
C LEU A 42 -14.00 7.14 -10.67
N VAL A 43 -13.77 6.25 -11.63
CA VAL A 43 -13.06 4.97 -11.40
C VAL A 43 -11.88 4.80 -12.35
N GLU A 44 -11.32 5.90 -12.86
CA GLU A 44 -9.94 5.84 -13.34
C GLU A 44 -9.07 5.78 -12.08
N LYS A 45 -8.63 4.56 -11.72
CA LYS A 45 -7.63 4.34 -10.68
C LYS A 45 -6.45 5.24 -11.03
N LEU A 46 -6.33 6.37 -10.32
CA LEU A 46 -5.33 7.40 -10.58
C LEU A 46 -3.95 6.76 -10.49
N VAL A 47 -3.42 6.32 -11.63
CA VAL A 47 -2.05 5.84 -11.75
C VAL A 47 -1.18 7.02 -11.34
N LYS A 48 -0.52 6.88 -10.19
CA LYS A 48 0.39 7.90 -9.67
C LYS A 48 1.72 7.74 -10.40
N PRO A 49 2.13 8.65 -11.30
CA PRO A 49 3.41 8.50 -11.98
C PRO A 49 4.55 8.73 -10.98
N ILE A 50 5.64 7.98 -11.11
CA ILE A 50 6.88 8.29 -10.38
C ILE A 50 7.62 9.39 -11.13
N GLU A 51 8.10 10.37 -10.39
CA GLU A 51 8.72 11.59 -10.92
C GLU A 51 10.21 11.60 -10.55
N PRO A 52 11.08 10.99 -11.38
CA PRO A 52 12.51 10.89 -11.09
C PRO A 52 13.23 12.23 -11.25
N TYR A 53 14.47 12.29 -10.75
CA TYR A 53 15.41 13.40 -10.96
C TYR A 53 14.92 14.79 -10.52
N GLN A 54 14.15 14.84 -9.42
CA GLN A 54 13.77 16.10 -8.79
C GLN A 54 14.26 16.17 -7.35
N THR A 55 14.53 17.38 -6.89
CA THR A 55 14.92 17.69 -5.51
C THR A 55 13.77 18.26 -4.68
N SER A 56 12.63 18.52 -5.31
CA SER A 56 11.42 19.03 -4.67
C SER A 56 10.58 17.89 -4.10
N LEU A 57 9.75 18.21 -3.11
CA LEU A 57 8.79 17.26 -2.57
C LEU A 57 7.74 16.92 -3.63
N SER A 58 7.53 15.62 -3.85
CA SER A 58 6.49 15.10 -4.73
C SER A 58 5.53 14.21 -3.97
N ALA A 59 4.24 14.52 -4.08
CA ALA A 59 3.19 13.71 -3.47
C ALA A 59 3.13 12.31 -4.10
N ASN A 60 3.45 12.18 -5.39
CA ASN A 60 3.44 10.89 -6.07
C ASN A 60 4.60 10.00 -5.61
N ASN A 61 5.81 10.57 -5.50
CA ASN A 61 6.96 9.84 -4.97
C ASN A 61 6.75 9.46 -3.50
N ALA A 62 6.24 10.38 -2.67
CA ALA A 62 5.91 10.12 -1.28
C ALA A 62 4.86 9.00 -1.14
N TYR A 63 3.84 9.00 -2.00
CA TYR A 63 2.86 7.92 -2.07
C TYR A 63 3.54 6.57 -2.34
N TRP A 64 4.39 6.46 -3.35
CA TRP A 64 5.06 5.21 -3.68
C TRP A 64 6.04 4.74 -2.62
N MET A 65 6.81 5.66 -2.02
CA MET A 65 7.68 5.34 -0.89
C MET A 65 6.87 4.76 0.28
N ALA A 66 5.76 5.40 0.64
CA ALA A 66 4.88 4.92 1.71
C ALA A 66 4.23 3.58 1.34
N ARG A 67 3.75 3.45 0.11
CA ARG A 67 3.10 2.24 -0.41
C ARG A 67 4.04 1.04 -0.36
N ILE A 68 5.26 1.18 -0.87
CA ILE A 68 6.26 0.10 -0.90
C ILE A 68 6.74 -0.21 0.53
N SER A 69 6.98 0.81 1.36
CA SER A 69 7.39 0.61 2.76
C SER A 69 6.35 -0.17 3.56
N ALA A 70 5.06 0.07 3.34
CA ALA A 70 3.99 -0.70 3.98
C ALA A 70 3.98 -2.17 3.54
N LEU A 71 4.30 -2.45 2.28
CA LEU A 71 4.35 -3.81 1.75
C LEU A 71 5.54 -4.61 2.29
N ALA A 72 6.60 -3.96 2.78
CA ALA A 72 7.72 -4.65 3.43
C ALA A 72 7.31 -5.40 4.72
N TYR A 73 6.12 -5.13 5.27
CA TYR A 73 5.55 -5.86 6.41
C TYR A 73 4.73 -7.09 5.99
N PHE A 74 4.51 -7.32 4.69
CA PHE A 74 3.82 -8.52 4.22
C PHE A 74 4.77 -9.70 4.35
N ALA A 75 4.46 -10.60 5.26
CA ALA A 75 5.33 -11.70 5.63
C ALA A 75 4.65 -13.06 5.48
N ASN A 76 5.48 -14.09 5.32
CA ASN A 76 5.09 -15.48 5.50
C ASN A 76 4.97 -15.82 7.00
N ASP A 77 4.55 -17.04 7.31
CA ASP A 77 4.41 -17.51 8.70
C ASP A 77 5.75 -17.48 9.47
N ASP A 78 6.88 -17.61 8.77
CA ASP A 78 8.24 -17.52 9.34
C ASP A 78 8.76 -16.09 9.51
N LYS A 79 7.87 -15.09 9.36
CA LYS A 79 8.15 -13.65 9.35
C LYS A 79 8.99 -13.15 8.17
N SER A 80 9.50 -13.99 7.26
CA SER A 80 10.23 -13.54 6.07
C SER A 80 9.29 -12.81 5.10
N PRO A 81 9.80 -11.86 4.26
CA PRO A 81 8.95 -11.18 3.29
C PRO A 81 8.23 -12.13 2.33
N ASN A 82 6.96 -11.84 2.03
CA ASN A 82 6.16 -12.62 1.09
C ASN A 82 6.25 -12.04 -0.32
N ASP A 83 7.32 -12.38 -1.04
CA ASP A 83 7.64 -11.84 -2.37
C ASP A 83 6.48 -11.98 -3.36
N ALA A 84 5.80 -13.13 -3.36
CA ALA A 84 4.70 -13.40 -4.28
C ALA A 84 3.50 -12.48 -4.02
N LEU A 85 3.10 -12.32 -2.76
CA LEU A 85 1.99 -11.44 -2.37
C LEU A 85 2.33 -9.97 -2.62
N ILE A 86 3.57 -9.56 -2.31
CA ILE A 86 4.05 -8.18 -2.53
C ILE A 86 4.03 -7.87 -4.03
N LEU A 87 4.63 -8.73 -4.87
CA LEU A 87 4.66 -8.53 -6.31
C LEU A 87 3.26 -8.52 -6.92
N GLN A 88 2.37 -9.42 -6.48
CA GLN A 88 0.98 -9.43 -6.92
C GLN A 88 0.28 -8.11 -6.58
N THR A 89 0.49 -7.59 -5.37
CA THR A 89 -0.11 -6.34 -4.90
C THR A 89 0.42 -5.14 -5.69
N LEU A 90 1.74 -5.09 -5.93
CA LEU A 90 2.37 -4.05 -6.74
C LEU A 90 1.88 -4.09 -8.19
N LYS A 91 1.80 -5.27 -8.81
CA LYS A 91 1.29 -5.44 -10.19
C LYS A 91 -0.18 -5.05 -10.34
N ALA A 92 -0.98 -5.15 -9.28
CA ALA A 92 -2.35 -4.67 -9.29
C ALA A 92 -2.42 -3.12 -9.31
N ASP A 93 -1.39 -2.44 -8.80
CA ASP A 93 -1.28 -0.97 -8.80
C ASP A 93 -0.58 -0.45 -10.06
N ASP A 94 0.49 -1.12 -10.53
CA ASP A 94 1.22 -0.81 -11.76
C ASP A 94 1.80 -2.10 -12.40
N PRO A 95 1.44 -2.45 -13.65
CA PRO A 95 1.93 -3.67 -14.29
C PRO A 95 3.44 -3.66 -14.62
N ASN A 96 4.11 -2.51 -14.52
CA ASN A 96 5.54 -2.38 -14.84
C ASN A 96 6.48 -2.85 -13.70
N PHE A 97 5.94 -3.26 -12.55
CA PHE A 97 6.72 -3.99 -11.55
C PHE A 97 7.08 -5.39 -12.07
N LEU A 98 8.36 -5.72 -12.06
CA LEU A 98 8.89 -6.93 -12.70
C LEU A 98 9.07 -8.05 -11.68
N SER A 99 9.80 -7.77 -10.60
CA SER A 99 10.18 -8.74 -9.58
C SER A 99 10.29 -8.11 -8.19
N VAL A 100 10.24 -8.95 -7.15
CA VAL A 100 10.50 -8.61 -5.76
C VAL A 100 11.41 -9.69 -5.19
N HIS A 101 12.41 -9.28 -4.40
CA HIS A 101 13.29 -10.18 -3.67
C HIS A 101 13.35 -9.76 -2.20
N GLY A 102 12.83 -10.61 -1.33
CA GLY A 102 12.86 -10.44 0.11
C GLY A 102 14.16 -10.95 0.74
N VAL A 103 14.66 -10.22 1.73
CA VAL A 103 15.79 -10.62 2.56
C VAL A 103 15.36 -10.56 4.02
N SER A 104 15.71 -11.59 4.79
CA SER A 104 15.44 -11.68 6.22
C SER A 104 16.66 -12.23 6.94
N GLU A 105 17.35 -11.37 7.67
CA GLU A 105 18.54 -11.70 8.45
C GLU A 105 18.35 -11.20 9.89
N ASN A 106 18.05 -12.13 10.80
CA ASN A 106 17.65 -11.83 12.18
C ASN A 106 16.43 -10.88 12.24
N SER A 107 16.58 -9.71 12.87
CA SER A 107 15.55 -8.66 12.94
C SER A 107 15.58 -7.70 11.75
N ALA A 108 16.62 -7.75 10.91
CA ALA A 108 16.74 -6.89 9.74
C ALA A 108 16.04 -7.54 8.55
N GLN A 109 15.01 -6.87 8.05
CA GLN A 109 14.23 -7.35 6.91
C GLN A 109 14.09 -6.26 5.87
N ALA A 110 14.18 -6.65 4.61
CA ALA A 110 14.09 -5.73 3.48
C ALA A 110 13.50 -6.41 2.25
N ILE A 111 13.07 -5.58 1.31
CA ILE A 111 12.68 -6.01 -0.03
C ILE A 111 13.43 -5.17 -1.07
N LEU A 112 13.91 -5.84 -2.12
CA LEU A 112 14.35 -5.23 -3.36
C LEU A 112 13.25 -5.37 -4.39
N VAL A 113 12.71 -4.24 -4.84
CA VAL A 113 11.65 -4.16 -5.85
C VAL A 113 12.28 -3.71 -7.17
N GLU A 114 12.05 -4.50 -8.22
CA GLU A 114 12.42 -4.16 -9.58
C GLU A 114 11.22 -3.60 -10.33
N HIS A 115 11.37 -2.38 -10.82
CA HIS A 115 10.46 -1.73 -11.74
C HIS A 115 11.17 -1.50 -13.07
N LYS A 116 10.44 -1.43 -14.18
CA LYS A 116 11.00 -1.18 -15.52
C LYS A 116 11.96 0.01 -15.59
N ASP A 117 11.71 1.04 -14.77
CA ASP A 117 12.45 2.31 -14.79
C ASP A 117 13.38 2.53 -13.58
N TYR A 118 13.31 1.71 -12.53
CA TYR A 118 14.09 1.91 -11.30
C TYR A 118 14.18 0.65 -10.42
N LEU A 119 15.15 0.65 -9.50
CA LEU A 119 15.22 -0.28 -8.37
C LEU A 119 14.85 0.46 -7.09
N CYS A 120 14.09 -0.18 -6.22
CA CYS A 120 13.72 0.36 -4.91
C CYS A 120 14.09 -0.63 -3.81
N PHE A 121 14.81 -0.15 -2.81
CA PHE A 121 15.07 -0.87 -1.57
C PHE A 121 14.13 -0.31 -0.50
N ALA A 122 13.39 -1.19 0.16
CA ALA A 122 12.58 -0.83 1.31
C ALA A 122 12.95 -1.73 2.49
N PHE A 123 13.21 -1.10 3.63
CA PHE A 123 13.56 -1.76 4.87
C PHE A 123 12.34 -1.77 5.79
N ARG A 124 12.07 -2.91 6.41
CA ARG A 124 11.03 -3.04 7.43
C ARG A 124 11.59 -2.48 8.75
N GLY A 125 10.80 -1.66 9.43
CA GLY A 125 11.08 -1.28 10.82
C GLY A 125 10.67 -2.40 11.78
N THR A 126 11.08 -2.29 13.05
CA THR A 126 10.57 -3.22 14.07
C THR A 126 9.10 -2.94 14.38
N ASP A 127 8.31 -4.01 14.50
CA ASP A 127 6.93 -3.99 15.00
C ASP A 127 6.82 -4.49 16.45
N GLU A 128 7.95 -4.83 17.08
CA GLU A 128 8.00 -5.33 18.46
C GLU A 128 8.34 -4.20 19.44
N LEU A 129 7.47 -4.00 20.45
CA LEU A 129 7.67 -3.03 21.54
C LEU A 129 8.97 -3.26 22.35
N GLY A 130 9.50 -4.50 22.35
CA GLY A 130 10.75 -4.87 23.01
C GLY A 130 11.98 -4.31 22.30
N ASP A 131 12.03 -4.39 20.97
CA ASP A 131 13.07 -3.76 20.14
C ASP A 131 13.03 -2.24 20.26
N TRP A 132 11.88 -1.66 20.62
CA TRP A 132 11.78 -0.22 20.85
C TRP A 132 12.61 0.24 22.05
N LEU A 133 12.74 -0.60 23.09
CA LEU A 133 13.57 -0.32 24.27
C LEU A 133 15.06 -0.50 23.98
N ASP A 134 15.44 -1.50 23.18
CA ASP A 134 16.83 -1.68 22.75
C ASP A 134 17.25 -0.62 21.71
N ASN A 135 16.32 -0.14 20.87
CA ASN A 135 16.51 1.03 20.01
C ASN A 135 16.51 2.37 20.77
N LEU A 136 16.16 2.37 22.05
CA LEU A 136 16.26 3.53 22.95
C LEU A 136 17.57 3.54 23.75
N ASN A 137 18.40 2.50 23.60
CA ASN A 137 19.75 2.46 24.13
C ASN A 137 20.65 3.37 23.26
N LEU A 138 20.51 4.67 23.50
CA LEU A 138 21.05 5.84 22.77
C LEU A 138 22.58 5.94 22.72
N PHE A 139 23.33 4.85 22.82
CA PHE A 139 24.78 4.90 22.77
C PHE A 139 25.24 5.10 21.32
N PRO A 140 25.94 6.21 21.01
CA PRO A 140 26.45 6.45 19.68
C PRO A 140 27.61 5.49 19.39
N GLU A 141 27.63 4.97 18.17
CA GLU A 141 28.78 4.28 17.60
C GLU A 141 29.52 5.22 16.66
N LYS A 142 30.84 5.34 16.86
CA LYS A 142 31.70 6.15 16.00
C LYS A 142 32.16 5.31 14.81
N ALA A 143 31.71 5.68 13.62
CA ALA A 143 32.14 5.08 12.37
C ALA A 143 32.76 6.12 11.43
N LEU A 144 33.22 5.67 10.26
CA LEU A 144 34.02 6.47 9.33
C LEU A 144 33.35 7.78 8.88
N PHE A 145 32.03 7.90 9.04
CA PHE A 145 31.21 9.02 8.55
C PHE A 145 30.44 9.78 9.64
N GLY A 146 30.71 9.51 10.92
CA GLY A 146 30.07 10.22 12.03
C GLY A 146 29.69 9.32 13.20
N GLU A 147 28.75 9.82 14.01
CA GLU A 147 28.16 9.09 15.12
C GLU A 147 26.78 8.56 14.70
N PHE A 148 26.60 7.25 14.81
CA PHE A 148 25.38 6.54 14.42
C PHE A 148 24.73 5.91 15.64
N HIS A 149 23.42 5.65 15.56
CA HIS A 149 22.74 4.88 16.58
C HIS A 149 23.25 3.43 16.51
N ARG A 150 23.81 2.89 17.61
CA ARG A 150 24.39 1.53 17.63
C ARG A 150 23.43 0.45 17.13
N GLY A 151 22.14 0.57 17.41
CA GLY A 151 21.13 -0.40 16.95
C GLY A 151 20.85 -0.38 15.44
N PHE A 152 21.26 0.69 14.72
CA PHE A 152 21.01 0.86 13.29
C PHE A 152 22.29 0.86 12.42
N TRP A 153 23.47 0.82 13.04
CA TRP A 153 24.77 0.74 12.36
C TRP A 153 25.24 -0.70 12.27
#